data_AF-A0A843KNV0-F1
#
_entry.id   AF-A0A843KNV0-F1
#
_cell.length_a   1.000
_cell.length_b   1.000
_cell.length_c   1.000
_cell.angle_alpha   90.00
_cell.angle_beta   90.00
_cell.angle_gamma   90.00
#
_symmetry.space_group_name_H-M   'P 1'
#
loop_
_entity.id
_entity.type
_entity.pdbx_description
1 polymer ?
#
loop_
_entity_poly.entity_id
_entity_poly.type
_entity_poly.pdbx_seq_one_letter_code
_entity_poly.pdbx_strand_id
1 'polypeptide(L)'
;SVLRLLDQISMDREGRAAILENLSHPDQEVRKGVRTMMARVWGEGTDSFAADYEQALLLMNLARSRDIFVDDIVTLAELVKVTLLEGDRDKALEDIALVVELLKHRYRAVETMKNYLADMLKITPELSKLGMMSGRIEESLRVASRANKQRSFDYTKDLIDERLREVETIDEMRSLGVSIKELLTEAPHVPLEQLSGMDVWMIARLKELVAEGTNLNVTSRRSDLIDLVGSFLKGEVFPYLRDKAQDRLLARDPSLLFALYTAGLTCLKLLHEPLPKVAEELYVAYFRDLEGAQTVNDVSWPSAVM
;
A
#
# COMPACT_ATOMS: atom_id res chain seq x y z
N SER A 1 27.25 -0.98 22.55
CA SER A 1 26.67 0.38 22.47
C SER A 1 25.23 0.24 22.06
N VAL A 2 24.30 0.91 22.74
CA VAL A 2 22.86 0.87 22.43
C VAL A 2 22.58 1.27 20.99
N LEU A 3 23.31 2.25 20.45
CA LEU A 3 23.17 2.70 19.06
C LEU A 3 23.46 1.58 18.05
N ARG A 4 24.50 0.76 18.27
CA ARG A 4 24.79 -0.37 17.37
C ARG A 4 23.70 -1.44 17.39
N LEU A 5 23.07 -1.66 18.55
CA LEU A 5 21.97 -2.61 18.66
C LEU A 5 20.74 -2.10 17.90
N LEU A 6 20.44 -0.80 18.02
CA LEU A 6 19.36 -0.16 17.28
C LEU A 6 19.62 -0.18 15.76
N ASP A 7 20.86 0.09 15.34
CA ASP A 7 21.24 0.00 13.93
C ASP A 7 21.01 -1.43 13.40
N GLN A 8 21.40 -2.47 14.17
CA GLN A 8 21.17 -3.88 13.80
C GLN A 8 19.68 -4.24 13.71
N ILE A 9 18.87 -3.84 14.69
CA ILE A 9 17.42 -4.10 14.68
C ILE A 9 16.76 -3.39 13.50
N SER A 10 17.20 -2.17 13.18
CA SER A 10 16.66 -1.39 12.06
C SER A 10 17.03 -1.91 10.66
N MET A 11 17.91 -2.93 10.59
CA MET A 11 18.17 -3.63 9.33
C MET A 11 16.99 -4.52 8.92
N ASP A 12 16.20 -4.99 9.89
CA ASP A 12 15.03 -5.82 9.65
C ASP A 12 13.75 -4.97 9.46
N ARG A 13 12.81 -5.50 8.68
CA ARG A 13 11.54 -4.84 8.37
C ARG A 13 10.72 -4.57 9.63
N GLU A 14 10.71 -5.49 10.59
CA GLU A 14 10.02 -5.29 11.88
C GLU A 14 10.60 -4.12 12.68
N GLY A 15 11.94 -4.02 12.71
CA GLY A 15 12.62 -2.90 13.36
C GLY A 15 12.32 -1.56 12.69
N ARG A 16 12.26 -1.55 11.35
CA ARG A 16 11.87 -0.36 10.58
C ARG A 16 10.41 0.03 10.84
N ALA A 17 9.50 -0.93 10.87
CA ALA A 17 8.09 -0.70 11.20
C ALA A 17 7.94 -0.08 12.60
N ALA A 18 8.68 -0.61 13.59
CA ALA A 18 8.68 -0.07 14.95
C ALA A 18 9.16 1.39 15.02
N ILE A 19 10.13 1.78 14.19
CA ILE A 19 10.55 3.20 14.08
C ILE A 19 9.39 4.07 13.59
N LEU A 20 8.67 3.63 12.55
CA LEU A 20 7.55 4.38 11.98
C LEU A 20 6.33 4.46 12.91
N GLU A 21 6.04 3.41 13.68
CA GLU A 21 4.97 3.44 14.69
C GLU A 21 5.24 4.50 15.78
N ASN A 22 6.51 4.66 16.16
CA ASN A 22 6.92 5.61 17.19
C ASN A 22 7.01 7.07 16.71
N LEU A 23 6.70 7.37 15.45
CA LEU A 23 6.52 8.76 14.97
C LEU A 23 5.41 9.49 15.74
N SER A 24 4.40 8.75 16.19
CA SER A 24 3.25 9.27 16.93
C SER A 24 3.41 9.23 18.45
N HIS A 25 4.60 8.85 18.95
CA HIS A 25 4.82 8.63 20.38
C HIS A 25 4.54 9.91 21.19
N PRO A 26 3.88 9.86 22.37
CA PRO A 26 3.53 11.06 23.14
C PRO A 26 4.75 11.84 23.65
N ASP A 27 5.84 11.15 24.00
CA ASP A 27 7.09 11.76 24.43
C ASP A 27 7.88 12.38 23.26
N GLN A 28 8.21 13.67 23.39
CA GLN A 28 8.98 14.43 22.40
C GLN A 28 10.42 13.91 22.24
N GLU A 29 11.06 13.43 23.30
CA GLU A 29 12.43 12.92 23.22
C GLU A 29 12.48 11.61 22.43
N VAL A 30 11.45 10.77 22.56
CA VAL A 30 11.29 9.57 21.73
C VAL A 30 11.12 9.96 20.27
N ARG A 31 10.26 10.94 19.95
CA ARG A 31 10.09 11.41 18.56
C ARG A 31 11.39 11.99 17.97
N LYS A 32 12.17 12.74 18.74
CA LYS A 32 13.51 13.21 18.30
C LYS A 32 14.46 12.05 18.02
N GLY A 33 14.44 11.02 18.86
CA GLY A 33 15.19 9.78 18.64
C GLY A 33 14.78 9.08 17.35
N VAL A 34 13.47 8.94 17.12
CA VAL A 34 12.89 8.36 15.89
C VAL A 34 13.34 9.13 14.65
N ARG A 35 13.26 10.47 14.64
CA ARG A 35 13.75 11.29 13.51
C ARG A 35 15.22 11.04 13.20
N THR A 36 16.04 10.91 14.24
CA THR A 36 17.47 10.60 14.09
C THR A 36 17.67 9.20 13.50
N MET A 37 16.89 8.22 13.94
CA MET A 37 16.93 6.86 13.39
C MET A 37 16.45 6.82 11.94
N MET A 38 15.43 7.59 11.58
CA MET A 38 14.93 7.63 10.21
C MET A 38 16.00 8.07 9.22
N ALA A 39 16.75 9.14 9.54
CA ALA A 39 17.84 9.62 8.70
C ALA A 39 18.95 8.57 8.52
N ARG A 40 19.14 7.67 9.50
CA ARG A 40 20.12 6.58 9.41
C ARG A 40 19.64 5.41 8.56
N VAL A 41 18.35 5.08 8.65
CA VAL A 41 17.76 3.91 7.99
C VAL A 41 17.43 4.22 6.53
N TRP A 42 16.79 5.36 6.26
CA TRP A 42 16.29 5.73 4.94
C TRP A 42 17.09 6.90 4.29
N GLY A 43 18.12 7.38 4.97
CA GLY A 43 19.02 8.42 4.48
C GLY A 43 18.56 9.85 4.81
N GLU A 44 19.44 10.80 4.49
CA GLU A 44 19.19 12.24 4.68
C GLU A 44 17.93 12.70 3.94
N GLY A 45 17.22 13.67 4.52
CA GLY A 45 15.95 14.21 4.00
C GLY A 45 14.69 13.54 4.55
N THR A 46 14.79 12.36 5.18
CA THR A 46 13.64 11.69 5.81
C THR A 46 13.15 12.35 7.11
N ASP A 47 13.86 13.34 7.61
CA ASP A 47 13.41 14.24 8.67
C ASP A 47 12.19 15.08 8.23
N SER A 48 12.09 15.43 6.94
CA SER A 48 10.92 16.09 6.38
C SER A 48 9.66 15.20 6.46
N PHE A 49 9.78 13.91 6.16
CA PHE A 49 8.70 12.94 6.34
C PHE A 49 8.17 12.97 7.76
N ALA A 50 9.07 12.90 8.75
CA ALA A 50 8.68 12.89 10.15
C ALA A 50 8.00 14.21 10.57
N ALA A 51 8.48 15.35 10.06
CA ALA A 51 7.88 16.65 10.30
C ALA A 51 6.46 16.75 9.71
N ASP A 52 6.28 16.32 8.46
CA ASP A 52 4.98 16.31 7.80
C ASP A 52 4.02 15.32 8.44
N TYR A 53 4.50 14.14 8.87
CA TYR A 53 3.68 13.18 9.60
C TYR A 53 3.24 13.72 10.97
N GLU A 54 4.11 14.37 11.72
CA GLU A 54 3.73 15.05 12.96
C GLU A 54 2.71 16.18 12.71
N GLN A 55 2.89 16.95 11.63
CA GLN A 55 1.91 17.97 11.23
C GLN A 55 0.56 17.34 10.87
N ALA A 56 0.56 16.23 10.14
CA ALA A 56 -0.64 15.49 9.77
C ALA A 56 -1.37 14.99 11.03
N LEU A 57 -0.66 14.40 11.99
CA LEU A 57 -1.23 13.96 13.27
C LEU A 57 -1.88 15.12 14.04
N LEU A 58 -1.23 16.28 14.10
CA LEU A 58 -1.79 17.47 14.74
C LEU A 58 -3.09 17.92 14.06
N LEU A 59 -3.11 17.93 12.72
CA LEU A 59 -4.30 18.31 11.94
C LEU A 59 -5.44 17.27 12.07
N MET A 60 -5.12 15.97 12.11
CA MET A 60 -6.10 14.90 12.35
C MET A 60 -6.72 15.02 13.74
N ASN A 61 -5.91 15.25 14.77
CA ASN A 61 -6.40 15.46 16.13
C ASN A 61 -7.29 16.72 16.23
N LEU A 62 -6.89 17.80 15.54
CA LEU A 62 -7.71 19.00 15.45
C LEU A 62 -9.04 18.74 14.72
N ALA A 63 -9.01 18.02 13.60
CA ALA A 63 -10.20 17.64 12.85
C ALA A 63 -11.16 16.80 13.71
N ARG A 64 -10.62 15.80 14.43
CA ARG A 64 -11.38 14.97 15.37
C ARG A 64 -12.03 15.80 16.48
N SER A 65 -11.31 16.77 17.05
CA SER A 65 -11.86 17.67 18.08
C SER A 65 -13.01 18.57 17.59
N ARG A 66 -13.18 18.71 16.26
CA ARG A 66 -14.21 19.53 15.62
C ARG A 66 -15.30 18.71 14.91
N ASP A 67 -15.28 17.38 15.06
CA ASP A 67 -16.11 16.41 14.34
C ASP A 67 -16.01 16.56 12.81
N ILE A 68 -14.82 16.82 12.27
CA ILE A 68 -14.58 16.86 10.84
C ILE A 68 -14.17 15.45 10.39
N PHE A 69 -14.89 14.87 9.43
CA PHE A 69 -14.55 13.57 8.87
C PHE A 69 -13.23 13.63 8.09
N VAL A 70 -12.25 12.84 8.54
CA VAL A 70 -10.90 12.71 7.95
C VAL A 70 -10.41 11.26 7.92
N ASP A 71 -11.27 10.27 8.21
CA ASP A 71 -10.85 8.87 8.34
C ASP A 71 -10.26 8.30 7.03
N ASP A 72 -10.72 8.82 5.88
CA ASP A 72 -10.12 8.55 4.58
C ASP A 72 -8.65 9.00 4.55
N ILE A 73 -8.38 10.24 4.96
CA ILE A 73 -7.02 10.79 4.97
C ILE A 73 -6.13 10.13 6.06
N VAL A 74 -6.73 9.67 7.17
CA VAL A 74 -6.03 8.88 8.19
C VAL A 74 -5.56 7.55 7.60
N THR A 75 -6.42 6.85 6.86
CA THR A 75 -6.04 5.61 6.15
C THR A 75 -4.88 5.86 5.20
N LEU A 76 -4.94 6.94 4.41
CA LEU A 76 -3.85 7.31 3.52
C LEU A 76 -2.53 7.53 4.27
N ALA A 77 -2.54 8.26 5.40
CA ALA A 77 -1.33 8.49 6.19
C ALA A 77 -0.70 7.21 6.75
N GLU A 78 -1.52 6.21 7.07
CA GLU A 78 -1.03 4.89 7.47
C GLU A 78 -0.40 4.13 6.30
N LEU A 79 -1.02 4.18 5.12
CA LEU A 79 -0.47 3.57 3.90
C LEU A 79 0.86 4.21 3.48
N VAL A 80 1.03 5.51 3.69
CA VAL A 80 2.27 6.22 3.39
C VAL A 80 3.46 5.73 4.24
N LYS A 81 3.22 5.31 5.49
CA LYS A 81 4.25 4.63 6.30
C LYS A 81 4.64 3.29 5.67
N VAL A 82 3.68 2.54 5.14
CA VAL A 82 3.95 1.28 4.44
C VAL A 82 4.80 1.55 3.19
N THR A 83 4.45 2.55 2.36
CA THR A 83 5.28 2.92 1.19
C THR A 83 6.73 3.23 1.55
N LEU A 84 6.96 3.97 2.65
CA LEU A 84 8.32 4.23 3.14
C LEU A 84 9.00 2.96 3.64
N LEU A 85 8.27 2.07 4.32
CA LEU A 85 8.76 0.79 4.82
C LEU A 85 9.25 -0.11 3.68
N GLU A 86 8.50 -0.17 2.57
CA GLU A 86 8.83 -0.93 1.36
C GLU A 86 9.94 -0.25 0.51
N GLY A 87 10.48 0.89 0.97
CA GLY A 87 11.69 1.51 0.42
C GLY A 87 11.45 2.59 -0.65
N ASP A 88 10.20 2.86 -1.03
CA ASP A 88 9.89 3.93 -1.97
C ASP A 88 9.81 5.31 -1.29
N ARG A 89 11.00 5.77 -0.86
CA ARG A 89 11.19 7.00 -0.09
C ARG A 89 10.61 8.25 -0.77
N ASP A 90 10.88 8.42 -2.06
CA ASP A 90 10.54 9.67 -2.75
C ASP A 90 9.02 9.78 -2.92
N LYS A 91 8.36 8.67 -3.28
CA LYS A 91 6.90 8.56 -3.32
C LYS A 91 6.28 8.79 -1.94
N ALA A 92 6.85 8.19 -0.89
CA ALA A 92 6.35 8.37 0.48
C ALA A 92 6.47 9.83 0.97
N LEU A 93 7.52 10.55 0.58
CA LEU A 93 7.70 11.98 0.87
C LEU A 93 6.66 12.84 0.14
N GLU A 94 6.39 12.55 -1.13
CA GLU A 94 5.34 13.24 -1.89
C GLU A 94 3.96 12.98 -1.28
N ASP A 95 3.67 11.73 -0.92
CA ASP A 95 2.36 11.33 -0.40
C ASP A 95 2.10 11.91 1.00
N ILE A 96 3.10 11.98 1.89
CA ILE A 96 2.89 12.57 3.23
C ILE A 96 2.66 14.09 3.14
N ALA A 97 3.34 14.78 2.22
CA ALA A 97 3.07 16.18 1.96
C ALA A 97 1.64 16.38 1.42
N LEU A 98 1.18 15.48 0.53
CA LEU A 98 -0.20 15.48 0.03
C LEU A 98 -1.22 15.25 1.17
N VAL A 99 -0.98 14.31 2.09
CA VAL A 99 -1.82 14.09 3.28
C VAL A 99 -2.00 15.39 4.06
N VAL A 100 -0.92 16.14 4.31
CA VAL A 100 -0.97 17.42 5.01
C VAL A 100 -1.83 18.44 4.25
N GLU A 101 -1.67 18.56 2.93
CA GLU A 101 -2.48 19.47 2.10
C GLU A 101 -3.96 19.07 2.06
N LEU A 102 -4.26 17.78 1.97
CA LEU A 102 -5.63 17.26 2.03
C LEU A 102 -6.30 17.60 3.36
N LEU A 103 -5.61 17.46 4.48
CA LEU A 103 -6.12 17.84 5.80
C LEU A 103 -6.38 19.34 5.91
N LYS A 104 -5.43 20.18 5.44
CA LYS A 104 -5.61 21.64 5.40
C LYS A 104 -6.81 22.03 4.53
N HIS A 105 -6.95 21.44 3.36
CA HIS A 105 -8.05 21.68 2.44
C HIS A 105 -9.39 21.27 3.07
N ARG A 106 -9.47 20.06 3.65
CA ARG A 106 -10.66 19.56 4.34
C ARG A 106 -11.12 20.52 5.44
N TYR A 107 -10.18 20.95 6.28
CA TYR A 107 -10.45 21.88 7.36
C TYR A 107 -10.98 23.23 6.83
N ARG A 108 -10.31 23.82 5.83
CA ARG A 108 -10.73 25.08 5.20
C ARG A 108 -12.12 24.98 4.59
N ALA A 109 -12.41 23.88 3.88
CA ALA A 109 -13.71 23.67 3.25
C ALA A 109 -14.84 23.59 4.28
N VAL A 110 -14.64 22.83 5.36
CA VAL A 110 -15.65 22.67 6.41
C VAL A 110 -15.87 23.97 7.19
N GLU A 111 -14.82 24.68 7.58
CA GLU A 111 -14.96 25.97 8.29
C GLU A 111 -15.61 27.04 7.40
N THR A 112 -15.26 27.10 6.12
CA THR A 112 -15.88 28.03 5.16
C THR A 112 -17.38 27.78 5.07
N MET A 113 -17.80 26.53 4.89
CA MET A 113 -19.22 26.20 4.79
C MET A 113 -19.97 26.37 6.13
N LYS A 114 -19.32 26.10 7.27
CA LYS A 114 -19.86 26.40 8.59
C LYS A 114 -20.13 27.90 8.75
N ASN A 115 -19.22 28.77 8.32
CA ASN A 115 -19.42 30.22 8.36
C ASN A 115 -20.59 30.66 7.48
N TYR A 116 -20.66 30.16 6.24
CA TYR A 116 -21.80 30.43 5.36
C TYR A 116 -23.14 30.00 5.96
N LEU A 117 -23.21 28.79 6.53
CA LEU A 117 -24.43 28.29 7.17
C LEU A 117 -24.80 29.10 8.41
N ALA A 118 -23.81 29.51 9.21
CA ALA A 118 -24.03 30.37 10.36
C ALA A 118 -24.59 31.74 9.96
N ASP A 119 -24.06 32.34 8.89
CA ASP A 119 -24.55 33.63 8.39
C ASP A 119 -25.97 33.52 7.81
N MET A 120 -26.27 32.45 7.09
CA MET A 120 -27.64 32.16 6.64
C MET A 120 -28.61 31.98 7.81
N LEU A 121 -28.20 31.28 8.87
CA LEU A 121 -29.01 31.11 10.09
C LEU A 121 -29.26 32.45 10.81
N LYS A 122 -28.30 33.37 10.83
CA LYS A 122 -28.49 34.71 11.42
C LYS A 122 -29.54 35.54 10.66
N ILE A 123 -29.62 35.41 9.34
CA ILE A 123 -30.53 36.19 8.48
C ILE A 123 -31.92 35.54 8.40
N THR A 124 -32.04 34.25 8.70
CA THR A 124 -33.28 33.47 8.61
C THR A 124 -34.47 34.07 9.40
N PRO A 125 -34.32 34.59 10.65
CA PRO A 125 -35.42 35.21 11.38
C PRO A 125 -35.97 36.48 10.72
N GLU A 126 -35.12 37.28 10.08
CA GLU A 126 -35.52 38.50 9.38
C GLU A 126 -36.31 38.17 8.12
N LEU A 127 -35.84 37.19 7.36
CA LEU A 127 -36.55 36.69 6.17
C LEU A 127 -37.90 36.04 6.51
N SER A 128 -38.00 35.36 7.67
CA SER A 128 -39.26 34.79 8.13
C SER A 128 -40.27 35.87 8.53
N LYS A 129 -39.83 36.95 9.18
CA LYS A 129 -40.67 38.12 9.50
C LYS A 129 -41.18 38.86 8.25
N LEU A 130 -40.41 38.84 7.16
CA LEU A 130 -40.79 39.40 5.86
C LEU A 130 -41.78 38.51 5.07
N GLY A 131 -42.25 37.40 5.66
CA GLY A 131 -43.18 36.47 5.00
C GLY A 131 -42.55 35.63 3.89
N MET A 132 -41.22 35.67 3.76
CA MET A 132 -40.49 35.01 2.68
C MET A 132 -40.06 33.58 3.03
N MET A 133 -40.16 33.12 4.29
CA MET A 133 -39.57 31.84 4.73
C MET A 133 -40.43 31.08 5.77
N SER A 134 -40.61 29.76 5.56
CA SER A 134 -41.24 28.83 6.53
C SER A 134 -40.20 28.14 7.41
N GLY A 135 -40.56 27.79 8.66
CA GLY A 135 -39.66 27.19 9.67
C GLY A 135 -38.95 25.87 9.29
N ARG A 136 -39.18 25.33 8.09
CA ARG A 136 -38.47 24.15 7.56
C ARG A 136 -37.00 24.42 7.18
N ILE A 137 -36.62 25.68 6.92
CA ILE A 137 -35.28 26.00 6.41
C ILE A 137 -34.22 25.99 7.51
N GLU A 138 -34.56 26.37 8.74
CA GLU A 138 -33.62 26.29 9.87
C GLU A 138 -33.17 24.84 10.11
N GLU A 139 -34.12 23.90 10.06
CA GLU A 139 -33.82 22.47 10.16
C GLU A 139 -33.02 21.98 8.95
N SER A 140 -33.36 22.39 7.72
CA SER A 140 -32.57 22.07 6.52
C SER A 140 -31.13 22.59 6.60
N LEU A 141 -30.90 23.78 7.17
CA LEU A 141 -29.56 24.35 7.38
C LEU A 141 -28.78 23.61 8.48
N ARG A 142 -29.45 23.16 9.55
CA ARG A 142 -28.84 22.30 10.58
C ARG A 142 -28.48 20.92 10.03
N VAL A 143 -29.34 20.32 9.22
CA VAL A 143 -29.08 19.06 8.52
C VAL A 143 -27.92 19.22 7.55
N ALA A 144 -27.88 20.29 6.74
CA ALA A 144 -26.77 20.59 5.84
C ALA A 144 -25.43 20.79 6.59
N SER A 145 -25.46 21.45 7.76
CA SER A 145 -24.28 21.61 8.62
C SER A 145 -23.72 20.28 9.11
N ARG A 146 -24.60 19.36 9.54
CA ARG A 146 -24.21 18.00 9.94
C ARG A 146 -23.72 17.17 8.76
N ALA A 147 -24.39 17.22 7.63
CA ALA A 147 -23.99 16.50 6.41
C ALA A 147 -22.63 16.98 5.88
N ASN A 148 -22.34 18.28 5.99
CA ASN A 148 -21.05 18.83 5.58
C ASN A 148 -19.88 18.32 6.44
N LYS A 149 -20.12 18.06 7.74
CA LYS A 149 -19.10 17.45 8.61
C LYS A 149 -18.73 16.01 8.21
N GLN A 150 -19.67 15.30 7.59
CA GLN A 150 -19.54 13.89 7.17
C GLN A 150 -19.33 13.73 5.66
N ARG A 151 -19.05 14.83 4.95
CA ARG A 151 -18.88 14.78 3.50
C ARG A 151 -17.62 13.97 3.15
N SER A 152 -17.81 12.87 2.44
CA SER A 152 -16.72 12.13 1.77
C SER A 152 -16.24 12.92 0.55
N PHE A 153 -14.94 12.88 0.27
CA PHE A 153 -14.34 13.55 -0.89
C PHE A 153 -13.77 12.48 -1.82
N ASP A 154 -14.30 12.40 -3.04
CA ASP A 154 -14.02 11.30 -3.97
C ASP A 154 -12.55 11.21 -4.41
N TYR A 155 -11.82 12.33 -4.45
CA TYR A 155 -10.41 12.34 -4.86
C TYR A 155 -9.48 11.57 -3.92
N THR A 156 -9.74 11.57 -2.60
CA THR A 156 -8.92 10.77 -1.66
C THR A 156 -9.15 9.27 -1.90
N LYS A 157 -10.36 8.90 -2.33
CA LYS A 157 -10.77 7.51 -2.46
C LYS A 157 -9.97 6.79 -3.55
N ASP A 158 -9.84 7.37 -4.73
CA ASP A 158 -9.12 6.75 -5.84
C ASP A 158 -7.64 6.50 -5.47
N LEU A 159 -7.01 7.47 -4.78
CA LEU A 159 -5.63 7.35 -4.31
C LEU A 159 -5.50 6.25 -3.23
N ILE A 160 -6.42 6.20 -2.28
CA ILE A 160 -6.44 5.13 -1.26
C ILE A 160 -6.64 3.77 -1.92
N ASP A 161 -7.59 3.65 -2.85
CA ASP A 161 -7.90 2.41 -3.53
C ASP A 161 -6.71 1.92 -4.36
N GLU A 162 -5.97 2.83 -5.03
CA GLU A 162 -4.69 2.50 -5.68
C GLU A 162 -3.64 1.98 -4.69
N ARG A 163 -3.43 2.68 -3.56
CA ARG A 163 -2.43 2.27 -2.56
C ARG A 163 -2.78 0.99 -1.83
N LEU A 164 -4.06 0.76 -1.55
CA LEU A 164 -4.51 -0.51 -0.99
C LEU A 164 -4.21 -1.67 -1.94
N ARG A 165 -4.47 -1.51 -3.24
CA ARG A 165 -4.17 -2.55 -4.24
C ARG A 165 -2.67 -2.82 -4.36
N GLU A 166 -1.84 -1.78 -4.30
CA GLU A 166 -0.38 -1.90 -4.25
C GLU A 166 0.07 -2.71 -3.02
N VAL A 167 -0.38 -2.33 -1.82
CA VAL A 167 -0.02 -3.03 -0.57
C VAL A 167 -0.52 -4.48 -0.56
N GLU A 168 -1.77 -4.71 -0.97
CA GLU A 168 -2.34 -6.06 -1.06
C GLU A 168 -1.52 -6.95 -2.00
N THR A 169 -1.12 -6.44 -3.17
CA THR A 169 -0.30 -7.18 -4.15
C THR A 169 1.08 -7.51 -3.60
N ILE A 170 1.70 -6.58 -2.87
CA ILE A 170 3.01 -6.79 -2.21
C ILE A 170 2.89 -7.89 -1.15
N ASP A 171 1.85 -7.83 -0.29
CA ASP A 171 1.64 -8.82 0.76
C ASP A 171 1.32 -10.21 0.20
N GLU A 172 0.54 -10.27 -0.88
CA GLU A 172 0.28 -11.50 -1.64
C GLU A 172 1.57 -12.10 -2.21
N MET A 173 2.40 -11.28 -2.85
CA MET A 173 3.69 -11.71 -3.38
C MET A 173 4.64 -12.18 -2.26
N ARG A 174 4.64 -11.48 -1.11
CA ARG A 174 5.42 -11.87 0.07
C ARG A 174 4.96 -13.22 0.61
N SER A 175 3.65 -13.43 0.75
CA SER A 175 3.05 -14.69 1.22
C SER A 175 3.43 -15.88 0.32
N LEU A 176 3.38 -15.67 -1.00
CA LEU A 176 3.84 -16.66 -1.97
C LEU A 176 5.36 -16.92 -1.84
N GLY A 177 6.17 -15.88 -1.71
CA GLY A 177 7.62 -15.97 -1.50
C GLY A 177 8.00 -16.75 -0.24
N VAL A 178 7.32 -16.50 0.89
CA VAL A 178 7.49 -17.26 2.14
C VAL A 178 7.20 -18.74 1.90
N SER A 179 6.07 -19.05 1.26
CA SER A 179 5.69 -20.43 0.95
C SER A 179 6.74 -21.15 0.10
N ILE A 180 7.25 -20.47 -0.94
CA ILE A 180 8.32 -20.98 -1.81
C ILE A 180 9.58 -21.28 -1.00
N LYS A 181 10.04 -20.32 -0.19
CA LYS A 181 11.26 -20.44 0.61
C LYS A 181 11.19 -21.57 1.65
N GLU A 182 10.02 -21.80 2.25
CA GLU A 182 9.82 -22.89 3.22
C GLU A 182 9.79 -24.28 2.56
N LEU A 183 9.30 -24.35 1.33
CA LEU A 183 9.11 -25.61 0.60
C LEU A 183 10.31 -26.03 -0.24
N LEU A 184 11.13 -25.08 -0.70
CA LEU A 184 12.22 -25.31 -1.64
C LEU A 184 13.60 -24.98 -1.04
N THR A 185 14.54 -25.89 -1.23
CA THR A 185 15.96 -25.71 -0.90
C THR A 185 16.83 -25.45 -2.12
N GLU A 186 16.33 -25.81 -3.30
CA GLU A 186 16.98 -25.61 -4.61
C GLU A 186 15.92 -25.26 -5.65
N ALA A 187 16.33 -24.60 -6.73
CA ALA A 187 15.41 -24.23 -7.80
C ALA A 187 14.77 -25.49 -8.41
N PRO A 188 13.44 -25.61 -8.46
CA PRO A 188 12.78 -26.79 -8.97
C PRO A 188 12.97 -26.90 -10.48
N HIS A 189 13.31 -28.10 -10.95
CA HIS A 189 13.45 -28.41 -12.37
C HIS A 189 12.55 -29.61 -12.70
N VAL A 190 11.45 -29.37 -13.40
CA VAL A 190 10.50 -30.41 -13.81
C VAL A 190 10.29 -30.33 -15.33
N PRO A 191 10.54 -31.42 -16.08
CA PRO A 191 10.20 -31.47 -17.51
C PRO A 191 8.72 -31.20 -17.73
N LEU A 192 8.37 -30.47 -18.80
CA LEU A 192 6.98 -30.06 -19.06
C LEU A 192 6.03 -31.26 -19.17
N GLU A 193 6.52 -32.43 -19.61
CA GLU A 193 5.74 -33.66 -19.76
C GLU A 193 5.34 -34.29 -18.42
N GLN A 194 6.03 -33.93 -17.34
CA GLN A 194 5.77 -34.42 -15.99
C GLN A 194 4.85 -33.49 -15.19
N LEU A 195 4.43 -32.37 -15.80
CA LEU A 195 3.55 -31.43 -15.14
C LEU A 195 2.13 -31.97 -15.06
N SER A 196 1.49 -31.78 -13.92
CA SER A 196 0.07 -32.09 -13.77
C SER A 196 -0.76 -31.14 -14.64
N GLY A 197 -1.91 -31.61 -15.14
CA GLY A 197 -2.76 -30.80 -16.00
C GLY A 197 -3.23 -29.48 -15.37
N MET A 198 -3.39 -29.43 -14.04
CA MET A 198 -3.72 -28.19 -13.32
C MET A 198 -2.55 -27.22 -13.29
N ASP A 199 -1.32 -27.71 -13.16
CA ASP A 199 -0.12 -26.86 -13.14
C ASP A 199 0.20 -26.33 -14.54
N VAL A 200 -0.03 -27.14 -15.58
CA VAL A 200 0.02 -26.70 -16.98
C VAL A 200 -0.99 -25.58 -17.24
N TRP A 201 -2.22 -25.71 -16.71
CA TRP A 201 -3.22 -24.65 -16.81
C TRP A 201 -2.77 -23.35 -16.15
N MET A 202 -2.17 -23.41 -14.95
CA MET A 202 -1.63 -22.24 -14.26
C MET A 202 -0.48 -21.58 -15.04
N ILE A 203 0.42 -22.38 -15.62
CA ILE A 203 1.51 -21.86 -16.47
C ILE A 203 0.93 -21.21 -17.74
N ALA A 204 -0.11 -21.76 -18.35
CA ALA A 204 -0.76 -21.15 -19.50
C ALA A 204 -1.35 -19.77 -19.16
N ARG A 205 -2.01 -19.63 -18.00
CA ARG A 205 -2.49 -18.33 -17.50
C ARG A 205 -1.36 -17.35 -17.21
N LEU A 206 -0.25 -17.87 -16.68
CA LEU A 206 0.95 -17.07 -16.47
C LEU A 206 1.55 -16.54 -17.78
N LYS A 207 1.48 -17.29 -18.88
CA LYS A 207 1.88 -16.78 -20.22
C LYS A 207 1.00 -15.62 -20.69
N GLU A 208 -0.31 -15.74 -20.49
CA GLU A 208 -1.26 -14.67 -20.80
C GLU A 208 -0.95 -13.41 -19.97
N LEU A 209 -0.68 -13.60 -18.67
CA LEU A 209 -0.26 -12.54 -17.76
C LEU A 209 1.00 -11.82 -18.26
N VAL A 210 2.02 -12.56 -18.70
CA VAL A 210 3.26 -11.95 -19.23
C VAL A 210 3.00 -11.18 -20.52
N ALA A 211 2.17 -11.72 -21.43
CA ALA A 211 1.83 -11.03 -22.67
C ALA A 211 1.11 -9.70 -22.40
N GLU A 212 0.12 -9.71 -21.51
CA GLU A 212 -0.61 -8.50 -21.13
C GLU A 212 0.27 -7.52 -20.33
N GLY A 213 1.04 -8.02 -19.36
CA GLY A 213 1.92 -7.20 -18.54
C GLY A 213 3.04 -6.53 -19.34
N THR A 214 3.60 -7.23 -20.34
CA THR A 214 4.59 -6.64 -21.25
C THR A 214 3.99 -5.48 -22.06
N ASN A 215 2.71 -5.58 -22.47
CA ASN A 215 2.02 -4.49 -23.17
C ASN A 215 1.77 -3.28 -22.25
N LEU A 216 1.39 -3.53 -20.98
CA LEU A 216 1.20 -2.47 -19.99
C LEU A 216 2.51 -1.74 -19.66
N ASN A 217 3.62 -2.47 -19.58
CA ASN A 217 4.97 -1.90 -19.43
C ASN A 217 5.34 -0.96 -20.58
N VAL A 218 5.17 -1.41 -21.83
CA VAL A 218 5.43 -0.57 -23.01
C VAL A 218 4.58 0.71 -23.03
N THR A 219 3.37 0.66 -22.47
CA THR A 219 2.47 1.82 -22.39
C THR A 219 2.61 2.64 -21.10
N SER A 220 3.59 2.32 -20.24
CA SER A 220 3.86 3.02 -18.96
C SER A 220 2.66 3.04 -17.99
N ARG A 221 1.80 2.01 -18.06
CA ARG A 221 0.59 1.88 -17.23
C ARG A 221 0.89 1.10 -15.95
N ARG A 222 1.66 1.72 -15.04
CA ARG A 222 2.20 1.08 -13.83
C ARG A 222 1.13 0.55 -12.87
N SER A 223 0.12 1.35 -12.53
CA SER A 223 -0.97 0.91 -11.63
C SER A 223 -1.72 -0.28 -12.20
N ASP A 224 -2.01 -0.27 -13.50
CA ASP A 224 -2.73 -1.35 -14.15
C ASP A 224 -1.92 -2.67 -14.14
N LEU A 225 -0.59 -2.59 -14.19
CA LEU A 225 0.25 -3.79 -14.07
C LEU A 225 0.24 -4.36 -12.65
N ILE A 226 0.30 -3.50 -11.63
CA ILE A 226 0.16 -3.93 -10.24
C ILE A 226 -1.19 -4.63 -10.05
N ASP A 227 -2.27 -4.02 -10.56
CA ASP A 227 -3.63 -4.57 -10.50
C ASP A 227 -3.74 -5.92 -11.22
N LEU A 228 -3.11 -6.05 -12.39
CA LEU A 228 -3.10 -7.27 -13.18
C LEU A 228 -2.41 -8.42 -12.43
N VAL A 229 -1.23 -8.16 -11.85
CA VAL A 229 -0.50 -9.16 -11.05
C VAL A 229 -1.27 -9.52 -9.78
N GLY A 230 -1.76 -8.54 -9.03
CA GLY A 230 -2.56 -8.78 -7.82
C GLY A 230 -3.84 -9.57 -8.12
N SER A 231 -4.53 -9.25 -9.21
CA SER A 231 -5.73 -9.99 -9.63
C SER A 231 -5.44 -11.45 -9.96
N PHE A 232 -4.29 -11.74 -10.58
CA PHE A 232 -3.86 -13.10 -10.87
C PHE A 232 -3.53 -13.88 -9.58
N LEU A 233 -2.78 -13.27 -8.66
CA LEU A 233 -2.45 -13.90 -7.37
C LEU A 233 -3.71 -14.20 -6.55
N LYS A 234 -4.57 -13.19 -6.36
CA LYS A 234 -5.81 -13.27 -5.59
C LYS A 234 -6.90 -14.13 -6.23
N GLY A 235 -7.01 -14.09 -7.56
CA GLY A 235 -8.08 -14.72 -8.32
C GLY A 235 -7.77 -16.14 -8.76
N GLU A 236 -6.49 -16.47 -8.99
CA GLU A 236 -6.08 -17.75 -9.56
C GLU A 236 -5.18 -18.55 -8.62
N VAL A 237 -4.06 -17.96 -8.17
CA VAL A 237 -3.02 -18.70 -7.42
C VAL A 237 -3.50 -19.07 -6.01
N PHE A 238 -3.90 -18.10 -5.19
CA PHE A 238 -4.32 -18.37 -3.81
C PHE A 238 -5.58 -19.23 -3.70
N PRO A 239 -6.63 -19.04 -4.51
CA PRO A 239 -7.78 -19.94 -4.51
C PRO A 239 -7.39 -21.36 -4.91
N TYR A 240 -6.52 -21.54 -5.91
CA TYR A 240 -6.03 -22.86 -6.29
C TYR A 240 -5.27 -23.54 -5.14
N LEU A 241 -4.37 -22.81 -4.48
CA LEU A 241 -3.62 -23.30 -3.33
C LEU A 241 -4.52 -23.73 -2.18
N ARG A 242 -5.49 -22.89 -1.82
CA ARG A 242 -6.42 -23.13 -0.71
C ARG A 242 -7.36 -24.29 -1.00
N ASP A 243 -7.93 -24.34 -2.20
CA ASP A 243 -9.10 -25.18 -2.48
C ASP A 243 -8.73 -26.53 -3.12
N LYS A 244 -7.59 -26.62 -3.80
CA LYS A 244 -7.25 -27.80 -4.65
C LYS A 244 -5.84 -28.36 -4.45
N ALA A 245 -4.91 -27.60 -3.89
CA ALA A 245 -3.50 -27.99 -3.87
C ALA A 245 -2.96 -28.40 -2.49
N GLN A 246 -3.76 -28.33 -1.42
CA GLN A 246 -3.30 -28.58 -0.04
C GLN A 246 -2.64 -29.95 0.16
N ASP A 247 -3.28 -31.04 -0.29
CA ASP A 247 -2.71 -32.39 -0.16
C ASP A 247 -1.39 -32.53 -0.94
N ARG A 248 -1.31 -31.88 -2.10
CA ARG A 248 -0.12 -31.87 -2.96
C ARG A 248 1.02 -31.04 -2.36
N LEU A 249 0.70 -29.92 -1.70
CA LEU A 249 1.67 -29.12 -0.94
C LEU A 249 2.28 -29.93 0.20
N LEU A 250 1.44 -30.62 0.98
CA LEU A 250 1.88 -31.49 2.08
C LEU A 250 2.77 -32.63 1.56
N ALA A 251 2.43 -33.19 0.40
CA ALA A 251 3.22 -34.21 -0.27
C ALA A 251 4.48 -33.67 -0.98
N ARG A 252 4.71 -32.34 -0.98
CA ARG A 252 5.79 -31.67 -1.71
C ARG A 252 5.85 -32.09 -3.18
N ASP A 253 4.70 -32.10 -3.84
CA ASP A 253 4.56 -32.47 -5.24
C ASP A 253 5.48 -31.60 -6.13
N PRO A 254 6.46 -32.20 -6.85
CA PRO A 254 7.45 -31.44 -7.62
C PRO A 254 6.83 -30.54 -8.70
N SER A 255 5.76 -30.99 -9.36
CA SER A 255 5.09 -30.24 -10.42
C SER A 255 4.41 -28.99 -9.86
N LEU A 256 3.74 -29.12 -8.72
CA LEU A 256 3.14 -27.98 -8.02
C LEU A 256 4.20 -26.98 -7.57
N LEU A 257 5.26 -27.47 -6.92
CA LEU A 257 6.35 -26.60 -6.43
C LEU A 257 7.03 -25.85 -7.58
N PHE A 258 7.26 -26.51 -8.71
CA PHE A 258 7.75 -25.88 -9.93
C PHE A 258 6.84 -24.77 -10.43
N ALA A 259 5.52 -25.03 -10.46
CA ALA A 259 4.56 -24.08 -10.98
C ALA A 259 4.39 -22.86 -10.05
N LEU A 260 4.43 -23.05 -8.73
CA LEU A 260 4.42 -21.95 -7.75
C LEU A 260 5.69 -21.11 -7.81
N TYR A 261 6.86 -21.77 -7.89
CA TYR A 261 8.13 -21.09 -8.09
C TYR A 261 8.11 -20.21 -9.34
N THR A 262 7.66 -20.80 -10.46
CA THR A 262 7.56 -20.12 -11.75
C THR A 262 6.60 -18.94 -11.69
N ALA A 263 5.42 -19.12 -11.07
CA ALA A 263 4.44 -18.05 -10.87
C ALA A 263 5.02 -16.90 -10.03
N GLY A 264 5.64 -17.23 -8.89
CA GLY A 264 6.23 -16.24 -7.99
C GLY A 264 7.33 -15.42 -8.65
N LEU A 265 8.31 -16.08 -9.28
CA LEU A 265 9.41 -15.39 -9.94
C LEU A 265 8.93 -14.53 -11.13
N THR A 266 7.96 -15.02 -11.90
CA THR A 266 7.39 -14.29 -13.04
C THR A 266 6.62 -13.05 -12.57
N CYS A 267 5.77 -13.18 -11.56
CA CYS A 267 5.04 -12.05 -10.97
C CYS A 267 6.01 -11.00 -10.41
N LEU A 268 7.05 -11.46 -9.71
CA LEU A 268 8.08 -10.58 -9.16
C LEU A 268 8.82 -9.78 -10.25
N LYS A 269 9.15 -10.45 -11.37
CA LYS A 269 9.78 -9.79 -12.52
C LYS A 269 8.88 -8.76 -13.18
N LEU A 270 7.58 -9.04 -13.30
CA LEU A 270 6.61 -8.05 -13.79
C LEU A 270 6.53 -6.85 -12.85
N LEU A 271 6.51 -7.09 -11.53
CA LEU A 271 6.45 -6.02 -10.52
C LEU A 271 7.73 -5.19 -10.41
N HIS A 272 8.86 -5.66 -10.94
CA HIS A 272 10.11 -4.90 -10.89
C HIS A 272 10.02 -3.56 -11.64
N GLU A 273 9.26 -3.47 -12.73
CA GLU A 273 9.10 -2.19 -13.44
C GLU A 273 8.33 -1.12 -12.63
N PRO A 274 7.13 -1.40 -12.09
CA PRO A 274 6.40 -0.44 -11.29
C PRO A 274 6.98 -0.26 -9.87
N LEU A 275 7.59 -1.30 -9.29
CA LEU A 275 8.03 -1.35 -7.89
C LEU A 275 9.46 -1.94 -7.75
N PRO A 276 10.50 -1.31 -8.32
CA PRO A 276 11.83 -1.90 -8.42
C PRO A 276 12.46 -2.25 -7.08
N LYS A 277 12.35 -1.35 -6.09
CA LYS A 277 12.94 -1.56 -4.76
C LYS A 277 12.26 -2.70 -4.00
N VAL A 278 10.93 -2.78 -4.08
CA VAL A 278 10.15 -3.83 -3.44
C VAL A 278 10.44 -5.18 -4.09
N ALA A 279 10.49 -5.21 -5.42
CA ALA A 279 10.80 -6.42 -6.17
C ALA A 279 12.20 -6.96 -5.83
N GLU A 280 13.20 -6.09 -5.71
CA GLU A 280 14.54 -6.48 -5.29
C GLU A 280 14.58 -6.97 -3.83
N GLU A 281 13.87 -6.33 -2.91
CA GLU A 281 13.77 -6.79 -1.52
C GLU A 281 13.17 -8.20 -1.44
N LEU A 282 12.03 -8.41 -2.11
CA LEU A 282 11.35 -9.71 -2.15
C LEU A 282 12.21 -10.77 -2.87
N TYR A 283 12.94 -10.39 -3.93
CA TYR A 283 13.88 -11.28 -4.62
C TYR A 283 14.99 -11.75 -3.69
N VAL A 284 15.66 -10.79 -3.04
CA VAL A 284 16.73 -11.05 -2.07
C VAL A 284 16.24 -11.93 -0.92
N ALA A 285 15.01 -11.70 -0.45
CA ALA A 285 14.45 -12.42 0.68
C ALA A 285 14.06 -13.87 0.36
N TYR A 286 13.52 -14.13 -0.84
CA TYR A 286 12.82 -15.39 -1.14
C TYR A 286 13.39 -16.19 -2.32
N PHE A 287 14.08 -15.57 -3.27
CA PHE A 287 14.47 -16.21 -4.53
C PHE A 287 15.99 -16.22 -4.79
N ARG A 288 16.75 -15.28 -4.21
CA ARG A 288 18.18 -15.14 -4.47
C ARG A 288 18.98 -16.41 -4.19
N ASP A 289 18.66 -17.12 -3.12
CA ASP A 289 19.37 -18.35 -2.76
C ASP A 289 19.07 -19.52 -3.73
N LEU A 290 17.97 -19.43 -4.49
CA LEU A 290 17.56 -20.42 -5.49
C LEU A 290 18.15 -20.11 -6.88
N GLU A 291 18.17 -18.83 -7.28
CA GLU A 291 18.65 -18.36 -8.59
C GLU A 291 20.15 -18.05 -8.63
N GLY A 292 20.74 -17.64 -7.51
CA GLY A 292 22.16 -17.27 -7.40
C GLY A 292 22.56 -15.94 -8.06
N ALA A 293 21.66 -15.26 -8.78
CA ALA A 293 21.90 -13.93 -9.33
C ALA A 293 21.84 -12.84 -8.24
N GLN A 294 22.52 -11.71 -8.47
CA GLN A 294 22.56 -10.63 -7.47
C GLN A 294 21.29 -9.76 -7.48
N THR A 295 20.65 -9.63 -8.64
CA THR A 295 19.49 -8.76 -8.85
C THR A 295 18.41 -9.51 -9.63
N VAL A 296 17.14 -9.12 -9.46
CA VAL A 296 16.02 -9.76 -10.18
C VAL A 296 16.09 -9.52 -11.70
N ASN A 297 16.73 -8.43 -12.13
CA ASN A 297 16.92 -8.09 -13.54
C ASN A 297 17.86 -9.05 -14.28
N ASP A 298 18.84 -9.60 -13.56
CA ASP A 298 19.83 -10.52 -14.13
C ASP A 298 19.26 -11.93 -14.30
N VAL A 299 18.15 -12.24 -13.62
CA VAL A 299 17.47 -13.52 -13.74
C VAL A 299 16.77 -13.60 -15.09
N SER A 300 16.91 -14.72 -15.80
CA SER A 300 16.19 -14.93 -17.07
C SER A 300 14.69 -15.15 -16.83
N TRP A 301 13.85 -14.92 -17.84
CA TRP A 301 12.44 -15.34 -17.72
C TRP A 301 12.37 -16.87 -17.56
N PRO A 302 11.51 -17.40 -16.69
CA PRO A 302 11.35 -18.84 -16.57
C PRO A 302 11.02 -19.47 -17.92
N SER A 303 11.76 -20.52 -18.30
CA SER A 303 11.65 -21.15 -19.62
C SER A 303 10.26 -21.67 -19.93
N ALA A 304 9.49 -22.06 -18.91
CA ALA A 304 8.12 -22.52 -19.06
C ALA A 304 7.14 -21.42 -19.50
N VAL A 305 7.51 -20.14 -19.37
CA VAL A 305 6.67 -18.98 -19.67
C VAL A 305 7.05 -18.30 -20.99
N MET A 306 8.29 -18.50 -21.45
CA MET A 306 8.75 -18.17 -22.81
C MET A 306 8.15 -19.13 -23.86
#